data_AF-A0A7I0HWQ3-F1
#
_entry.id   AF-A0A7I0HWQ3-F1
#
_cell.length_a   1.000
_cell.length_b   1.000
_cell.length_c   1.000
_cell.angle_alpha   90.00
_cell.angle_beta   90.00
_cell.angle_gamma   90.00
#
_symmetry.space_group_name_H-M   'P 1'
#
loop_
_entity.id
_entity.type
_entity.pdbx_description
1 polymer ?
#
loop_
_entity_poly.entity_id
_entity_poly.type
_entity_poly.pdbx_seq_one_letter_code
_entity_poly.pdbx_strand_id
1 'polypeptide(L)'
;MTKFIACLFMIMSFLGCNQLSREEQLLEECETNRKNAYLYMLPILQRHTTSGATETNTLIWVGNTEIAYKKCVSESKKNQYNLRSN
;
A
#
# COMPACT_ATOMS: atom_id res chain seq x y z
N MET A 1 -37.80 -15.02 -24.37
CA MET A 1 -37.01 -15.21 -23.13
C MET A 1 -35.53 -15.51 -23.38
N THR A 2 -35.17 -16.34 -24.37
CA THR A 2 -33.77 -16.67 -24.72
C THR A 2 -32.87 -15.48 -25.06
N LYS A 3 -33.37 -14.45 -25.75
CA LYS A 3 -32.59 -13.23 -26.06
C LYS A 3 -32.20 -12.41 -24.82
N PHE A 4 -33.02 -12.46 -23.76
CA PHE A 4 -32.78 -11.72 -22.52
C PHE A 4 -31.67 -12.39 -21.69
N ILE A 5 -31.66 -13.72 -21.66
CA ILE A 5 -30.65 -14.53 -20.97
C ILE A 5 -29.27 -14.35 -21.62
N ALA A 6 -29.20 -14.32 -22.96
CA ALA A 6 -27.96 -14.08 -23.69
C ALA A 6 -27.36 -12.69 -23.39
N CYS A 7 -28.21 -11.66 -23.26
CA CYS A 7 -27.78 -10.31 -22.90
C CYS A 7 -27.21 -10.27 -21.47
N LEU A 8 -27.87 -10.96 -20.53
CA LEU A 8 -27.42 -11.07 -19.14
C LEU A 8 -26.08 -11.79 -19.02
N PHE A 9 -25.87 -12.85 -19.82
CA PHE A 9 -24.60 -13.58 -19.87
C PHE A 9 -23.44 -12.75 -20.44
N MET A 10 -23.73 -11.88 -21.42
CA MET A 10 -22.73 -10.93 -21.93
C MET A 10 -22.34 -9.91 -20.86
N ILE A 11 -23.31 -9.32 -20.14
CA ILE A 11 -23.04 -8.30 -19.11
C ILE A 11 -22.16 -8.86 -17.99
N MET A 12 -22.41 -10.11 -17.56
CA MET A 12 -21.61 -10.75 -16.50
C MET A 12 -20.16 -11.02 -16.92
N SER A 13 -19.91 -11.21 -18.23
CA SER A 13 -18.55 -11.40 -18.76
C SER A 13 -17.70 -10.11 -18.70
N PHE A 14 -18.33 -8.93 -18.74
CA PHE A 14 -17.63 -7.63 -18.66
C PHE A 14 -17.31 -7.19 -17.23
N LEU A 15 -18.00 -7.74 -16.23
CA LEU A 15 -17.78 -7.41 -14.82
C LEU A 15 -16.59 -8.16 -14.20
N GLY A 16 -16.00 -9.12 -14.92
CA GLY A 16 -14.90 -9.97 -14.42
C GLY A 16 -13.50 -9.35 -14.52
N CYS A 17 -13.32 -8.19 -15.16
CA CYS A 17 -12.02 -7.56 -15.36
C CYS A 17 -11.71 -6.52 -14.26
N ASN A 18 -11.68 -6.92 -12.99
CA ASN A 18 -11.06 -6.12 -11.94
C ASN A 18 -9.55 -6.41 -11.89
N GLN A 19 -8.82 -5.97 -12.91
CA GLN A 19 -7.37 -5.86 -12.81
C GLN A 19 -7.08 -4.62 -11.96
N LEU A 20 -6.66 -4.84 -10.70
CA LEU A 20 -6.19 -3.77 -9.81
C LEU A 20 -5.17 -2.91 -10.57
N SER A 21 -5.37 -1.59 -10.52
CA SER A 21 -4.40 -0.67 -11.11
C SER A 21 -3.05 -0.85 -10.40
N ARG A 22 -1.94 -0.68 -11.12
CA ARG A 22 -0.61 -0.77 -10.50
C ARG A 22 -0.43 0.29 -9.40
N GLU A 23 -1.08 1.43 -9.54
CA GLU A 23 -1.11 2.46 -8.50
C GLU A 23 -1.75 1.96 -7.21
N GLU A 24 -2.94 1.37 -7.26
CA GLU A 24 -3.62 0.87 -6.07
C GLU A 24 -2.81 -0.21 -5.35
N GLN A 25 -2.21 -1.13 -6.10
CA GLN A 25 -1.32 -2.14 -5.52
C GLN A 25 -0.13 -1.49 -4.79
N LEU A 26 0.57 -0.56 -5.46
CA LEU A 26 1.70 0.13 -4.84
C LEU A 26 1.27 0.93 -3.61
N LEU A 27 0.10 1.55 -3.65
CA LEU A 27 -0.45 2.30 -2.53
C LEU A 27 -0.73 1.41 -1.32
N GLU A 28 -1.30 0.23 -1.54
CA GLU A 28 -1.53 -0.79 -0.50
C GLU A 28 -0.20 -1.26 0.12
N GLU A 29 0.83 -1.48 -0.71
CA GLU A 29 2.17 -1.82 -0.24
C GLU A 29 2.78 -0.68 0.59
N CYS A 30 2.60 0.59 0.18
CA CYS A 30 3.05 1.76 0.95
C CYS A 30 2.39 1.81 2.33
N GLU A 31 1.07 1.62 2.42
CA GLU A 31 0.31 1.62 3.68
C GLU A 31 0.73 0.48 4.60
N THR A 32 0.87 -0.72 4.02
CA THR A 32 1.29 -1.92 4.77
C THR A 32 2.70 -1.72 5.36
N ASN A 33 3.64 -1.20 4.56
CA ASN A 33 4.99 -0.94 5.02
C ASN A 33 5.03 0.13 6.12
N ARG A 34 4.28 1.23 5.97
CA ARG A 34 4.17 2.26 7.01
C ARG A 34 3.61 1.66 8.31
N LYS A 35 2.50 0.92 8.23
CA LYS A 35 1.88 0.27 9.38
C LYS A 35 2.84 -0.69 10.09
N ASN A 36 3.56 -1.52 9.34
CA ASN A 36 4.53 -2.46 9.88
C ASN A 36 5.71 -1.74 10.56
N ALA A 37 6.19 -0.64 9.97
CA ALA A 37 7.24 0.17 10.57
C ALA A 37 6.82 0.74 11.94
N TYR A 38 5.56 1.15 12.10
CA TYR A 38 5.04 1.58 13.40
C TYR A 38 4.82 0.42 14.37
N LEU A 39 4.22 -0.67 13.89
CA LEU A 39 3.82 -1.79 14.73
C LEU A 39 5.03 -2.55 15.31
N TYR A 40 6.07 -2.73 14.51
CA TYR A 40 7.21 -3.58 14.90
C TYR A 40 8.41 -2.78 15.39
N MET A 41 8.79 -1.69 14.73
CA MET A 41 10.05 -1.01 15.05
C MET A 41 9.94 -0.05 16.23
N LEU A 42 8.81 0.60 16.46
CA LEU A 42 8.65 1.44 17.65
C LEU A 42 8.84 0.66 18.97
N PRO A 43 8.19 -0.50 19.18
CA PRO A 43 8.43 -1.30 20.38
C PRO A 43 9.88 -1.77 20.53
N ILE A 44 10.55 -2.10 19.42
CA ILE A 44 11.96 -2.52 19.43
C ILE A 44 12.84 -1.36 19.89
N LEU A 45 12.65 -0.18 19.31
CA LEU A 45 13.39 1.01 19.70
C LEU A 45 13.14 1.35 21.17
N GLN A 46 11.89 1.29 21.62
CA GLN A 46 11.54 1.57 23.02
C GLN A 46 12.16 0.60 24.02
N ARG A 47 12.27 -0.69 23.68
CA ARG A 47 12.76 -1.72 24.60
C ARG A 47 14.27 -1.93 24.56
N HIS A 48 14.91 -1.69 23.41
CA HIS A 48 16.30 -2.11 23.17
C HIS A 48 17.28 -0.95 23.00
N THR A 49 16.86 0.31 23.04
CA THR A 49 17.81 1.43 23.09
C THR A 49 18.35 1.61 24.51
N THR A 50 19.60 1.20 24.71
CA THR A 50 20.27 1.08 26.02
C THR A 50 20.78 2.41 26.60
N SER A 51 20.81 3.50 25.84
CA SER A 51 21.54 4.74 26.19
C SER A 51 20.68 5.97 26.48
N GLY A 52 19.37 5.82 26.73
CA GLY A 52 18.48 6.97 27.00
C GLY A 52 18.13 7.82 25.78
N ALA A 53 18.65 7.49 24.59
CA ALA A 53 18.31 8.12 23.31
C ALA A 53 16.98 7.60 22.71
N THR A 54 16.13 6.95 23.52
CA THR A 54 14.91 6.26 23.07
C THR A 54 13.95 7.19 22.33
N GLU A 55 13.74 8.41 22.85
CA GLU A 55 12.87 9.42 22.23
C GLU A 55 13.46 9.93 20.92
N THR A 56 14.76 10.25 20.90
CA THR A 56 15.47 10.71 19.69
C THR A 56 15.44 9.64 18.59
N ASN A 57 15.72 8.38 18.94
CA ASN A 57 15.71 7.27 17.99
C ASN A 57 14.30 6.99 17.45
N THR A 58 13.30 7.07 18.33
CA THR A 58 11.89 6.98 17.96
C THR A 58 11.52 8.09 16.98
N LEU A 59 11.87 9.33 17.29
CA LEU A 59 11.55 10.50 16.45
C LEU A 59 12.23 10.43 15.09
N ILE A 60 13.51 10.02 15.04
CA ILE A 60 14.24 9.80 13.77
C ILE A 60 13.56 8.69 12.96
N TRP A 61 13.19 7.58 13.60
CA TRP A 61 12.53 6.46 12.93
C TRP A 61 11.17 6.86 12.34
N VAL A 62 10.34 7.56 13.12
CA VAL A 62 9.05 8.09 12.67
C VAL A 62 9.26 9.04 11.50
N GLY A 63 10.19 9.99 11.60
CA GLY A 63 10.49 10.93 10.51
C GLY A 63 10.89 10.23 9.22
N ASN A 64 11.81 9.27 9.30
CA ASN A 64 12.26 8.50 8.15
C ASN A 64 11.14 7.65 7.54
N THR A 65 10.29 7.05 8.39
CA THR A 65 9.13 6.25 7.96
C THR A 65 8.14 7.11 7.16
N GLU A 66 7.83 8.31 7.65
CA GLU A 66 6.90 9.23 6.98
C GLU A 66 7.48 9.79 5.66
N ILE A 67 8.79 10.07 5.62
CA ILE A 67 9.46 10.49 4.38
C ILE A 67 9.43 9.37 3.34
N ALA A 68 9.76 8.14 3.75
CA ALA A 68 9.73 6.97 2.88
C ALA A 68 8.31 6.70 2.36
N TYR A 69 7.30 6.79 3.23
CA TYR A 69 5.89 6.65 2.85
C TYR A 69 5.48 7.70 1.81
N LYS A 70 5.79 8.98 2.02
CA LYS A 70 5.48 10.05 1.04
C LYS A 70 6.15 9.80 -0.31
N LYS A 71 7.40 9.33 -0.30
CA LYS A 71 8.11 8.96 -1.53
C LYS A 71 7.42 7.79 -2.22
N CYS A 72 7.05 6.76 -1.48
CA CYS A 72 6.34 5.59 -1.99
C CYS A 72 5.00 5.97 -2.66
N VAL A 73 4.18 6.79 -2.00
CA VAL A 73 2.92 7.32 -2.57
C VAL A 73 3.17 8.20 -3.81
N SER A 74 4.28 8.95 -3.84
CA SER A 74 4.64 9.70 -5.05
C SER A 74 5.00 8.77 -6.21
N GLU A 75 5.63 7.63 -5.95
CA GLU A 75 5.93 6.63 -6.99
C GLU A 75 4.69 5.86 -7.43
N SER A 76 3.74 5.58 -6.53
CA SER A 76 2.47 4.93 -6.89
C SER A 76 1.68 5.80 -7.88
N LYS A 77 1.59 7.12 -7.62
CA LYS A 77 0.93 8.09 -8.52
C LYS A 77 1.56 8.18 -9.90
N LYS A 78 2.88 8.01 -10.00
CA LYS A 78 3.58 7.94 -11.31
C LYS A 78 3.16 6.70 -12.11
N ASN A 79 2.62 5.68 -11.44
CA ASN A 79 2.19 4.42 -12.03
C ASN A 79 0.66 4.32 -12.23
N GLN A 80 -0.09 5.43 -12.10
CA GLN A 80 -1.56 5.47 -12.24
C GLN A 80 -2.08 4.88 -13.56
N TYR A 81 -1.32 5.01 -14.65
CA TYR A 81 -1.70 4.49 -15.98
C TYR A 81 -1.06 3.13 -16.30
N ASN A 82 -0.24 2.60 -15.39
CA ASN A 82 0.38 1.31 -15.60
C ASN A 82 -0.58 0.22 -15.15
N LEU A 83 -0.79 -0.77 -16.01
CA LEU A 83 -1.46 -2.01 -15.61
C LEU A 83 -0.52 -2.82 -14.73
N ARG A 84 -1.09 -3.59 -13.81
CA ARG A 84 -0.35 -4.56 -13.02
C ARG A 84 0.29 -5.57 -13.97
N SER A 85 1.62 -5.62 -13.97
CA SER A 85 2.37 -6.71 -14.58
C SER A 85 2.17 -7.95 -13.70
N ASN A 86 1.54 -8.97 -14.26
CA ASN A 86 1.23 -10.25 -13.63
C ASN A 86 2.51 -11.05 -13.34
#